data_AF-A0A519ZCT0-F1
#
_entry.id   AF-A0A519ZCT0-F1
#
_cell.length_a   1.000
_cell.length_b   1.000
_cell.length_c   1.000
_cell.angle_alpha   90.00
_cell.angle_beta   90.00
_cell.angle_gamma   90.00
#
_symmetry.space_group_name_H-M   'P 1'
#
loop_
_entity.id
_entity.type
_entity.pdbx_description
1 polymer ?
#
loop_
_entity_poly.entity_id
_entity_poly.type
_entity_poly.pdbx_seq_one_letter_code
_entity_poly.pdbx_strand_id
1 'polypeptide(L)'
;YYRIARQECLDLTAASVRSEHTLNTRFEEVFRSINELRSEAANEIMFQVGMATATSASGSKLGYYNGPRLQNMSSVYGSSQGAVTLAPPYFYAFDSTDVRRDVTITTYGMASTATIQTGVTLIAATDGKWRRDWHIPPVTGTVNYLDYNWPIIRFSDVLLMLAETENELNGPTQVAQDALLEVRARAFGGNRATAAATLTAAGFSLSSKANFFNALTNERYLEFGGEGIRKYDLIRWNLFESKLAEVKTNIEKLALGLPPYQNVPLYQYYTTPTTASTAVQPIKWTRSFYRPSPTANAAPAGTTRVNWRQAIDAQYIANTKPSGTSYTLPGTTTPVTSTAQGLAAEYVPNKGKELQPIPQATLSADPALKQNFGY
;
A
#
# COMPACT_ATOMS: atom_id res chain seq x y z
N TYR A 1 -19.95 19.91 9.49
CA TYR A 1 -19.19 19.21 8.43
C TYR A 1 -19.64 17.76 8.27
N TYR A 2 -19.63 16.89 9.29
CA TYR A 2 -20.06 15.48 9.13
C TYR A 2 -21.47 15.28 8.56
N ARG A 3 -22.45 16.11 8.95
CA ARG A 3 -23.82 16.05 8.40
C ARG A 3 -23.85 16.28 6.88
N ILE A 4 -23.05 17.22 6.38
CA ILE A 4 -22.95 17.54 4.95
C ILE A 4 -22.25 16.39 4.24
N ALA A 5 -21.06 16.00 4.71
CA ALA A 5 -20.30 14.89 4.12
C ALA A 5 -21.10 13.58 4.06
N ARG A 6 -21.88 13.28 5.12
CA ARG A 6 -22.81 12.15 5.14
C ARG A 6 -23.84 12.23 4.03
N GLN A 7 -24.50 13.38 3.89
CA GLN A 7 -25.54 13.57 2.89
C GLN A 7 -24.98 13.42 1.48
N GLU A 8 -23.85 14.08 1.18
CA GLU A 8 -23.18 13.98 -0.12
C GLU A 8 -22.79 12.53 -0.44
N CYS A 9 -22.20 11.80 0.52
CA CYS A 9 -21.87 10.39 0.28
C CYS A 9 -23.12 9.52 0.12
N LEU A 10 -24.18 9.79 0.88
CA LEU A 10 -25.44 9.06 0.76
C LEU A 10 -26.10 9.27 -0.61
N ASP A 11 -26.10 10.51 -1.11
CA ASP A 11 -26.64 10.87 -2.41
C ASP A 11 -25.86 10.17 -3.55
N LEU A 12 -24.54 10.05 -3.41
CA LEU A 12 -23.71 9.28 -4.34
C LEU A 12 -23.96 7.76 -4.28
N THR A 13 -24.55 7.24 -3.20
CA THR A 13 -24.96 5.83 -3.10
C THR A 13 -26.40 5.57 -3.55
N ALA A 14 -27.14 6.61 -3.97
CA ALA A 14 -28.48 6.44 -4.52
C ALA A 14 -28.47 5.60 -5.80
N ALA A 15 -29.55 4.86 -6.07
CA ALA A 15 -29.64 3.93 -7.20
C ALA A 15 -29.37 4.58 -8.57
N SER A 16 -29.77 5.85 -8.75
CA SER A 16 -29.48 6.62 -9.96
C SER A 16 -27.97 6.76 -10.19
N VAL A 17 -27.21 7.17 -9.18
CA VAL A 17 -25.75 7.33 -9.27
C VAL A 17 -25.05 5.97 -9.34
N ARG A 18 -25.54 4.96 -8.60
CA ARG A 18 -24.94 3.61 -8.62
C ARG A 18 -25.04 2.89 -9.95
N SER A 19 -25.95 3.32 -10.83
CA SER A 19 -26.02 2.81 -12.21
C SER A 19 -24.89 3.34 -13.10
N GLU A 20 -24.24 4.44 -12.69
CA GLU A 20 -23.14 5.09 -13.41
C GLU A 20 -21.78 4.81 -12.77
N HIS A 21 -21.72 4.75 -11.43
CA HIS A 21 -20.51 4.53 -10.64
C HIS A 21 -20.73 3.46 -9.55
N THR A 22 -19.89 2.43 -9.52
CA THR A 22 -19.95 1.40 -8.48
C THR A 22 -18.58 0.76 -8.25
N LEU A 23 -18.48 -0.17 -7.31
CA LEU A 23 -17.27 -0.96 -7.13
C LEU A 23 -17.07 -1.92 -8.30
N ASN A 24 -15.85 -2.01 -8.80
CA ASN A 24 -15.47 -3.13 -9.64
C ASN A 24 -15.58 -4.44 -8.85
N THR A 25 -16.05 -5.48 -9.54
CA THR A 25 -16.11 -6.84 -8.98
C THR A 25 -14.72 -7.32 -8.52
N ARG A 26 -13.65 -6.93 -9.24
CA ARG A 26 -12.26 -7.25 -8.91
C ARG A 26 -11.52 -5.99 -8.49
N PHE A 27 -10.85 -6.02 -7.33
CA PHE A 27 -10.01 -4.91 -6.87
C PHE A 27 -8.89 -4.56 -7.87
N GLU A 28 -8.33 -5.60 -8.51
CA GLU A 28 -7.29 -5.45 -9.52
C GLU A 28 -7.71 -4.55 -10.68
N GLU A 29 -9.00 -4.57 -11.06
CA GLU A 29 -9.49 -3.88 -12.25
C GLU A 29 -9.33 -2.35 -12.17
N VAL A 30 -9.49 -1.78 -10.97
CA VAL A 30 -9.28 -0.34 -10.72
C VAL A 30 -7.91 0.11 -11.19
N PHE A 31 -6.88 -0.67 -10.87
CA PHE A 31 -5.51 -0.31 -11.19
C PHE A 31 -5.10 -0.86 -12.54
N ARG A 32 -5.52 -2.08 -12.90
CA ARG A 32 -5.22 -2.68 -14.19
C ARG A 32 -5.74 -1.83 -15.34
N SER A 33 -6.95 -1.28 -15.26
CA SER A 33 -7.49 -0.38 -16.28
C SER A 33 -6.61 0.86 -16.50
N ILE A 34 -6.13 1.49 -15.41
CA ILE A 34 -5.21 2.64 -15.50
C ILE A 34 -3.88 2.24 -16.15
N ASN A 35 -3.31 1.10 -15.73
CA ASN A 35 -2.04 0.64 -16.29
C ASN A 35 -2.17 0.25 -17.77
N GLU A 36 -3.33 -0.29 -18.18
CA GLU A 36 -3.63 -0.65 -19.57
C GLU A 36 -4.15 0.53 -20.41
N LEU A 37 -4.14 1.76 -19.85
CA LEU A 37 -4.61 3.00 -20.49
C LEU A 37 -6.04 2.92 -21.06
N ARG A 38 -6.93 2.25 -20.32
CA ARG A 38 -8.33 2.06 -20.70
C ARG A 38 -9.27 2.45 -19.57
N SER A 39 -10.53 2.69 -19.91
CA SER A 39 -11.59 2.83 -18.92
C SER A 39 -11.98 1.47 -18.34
N GLU A 40 -12.40 1.48 -17.08
CA GLU A 40 -13.05 0.36 -16.41
C GLU A 40 -14.56 0.40 -16.63
N ALA A 41 -15.22 -0.77 -16.57
CA ALA A 41 -16.66 -0.86 -16.85
C ALA A 41 -17.54 -0.35 -15.69
N ALA A 42 -17.04 -0.37 -14.45
CA ALA A 42 -17.80 0.03 -13.27
C ALA A 42 -17.74 1.53 -12.95
N ASN A 43 -16.84 2.27 -13.63
CA ASN A 43 -16.48 3.65 -13.30
C ASN A 43 -16.32 3.88 -11.79
N GLU A 44 -15.63 2.97 -11.09
CA GLU A 44 -15.28 3.16 -9.68
C GLU A 44 -14.45 4.43 -9.48
N ILE A 45 -13.58 4.79 -10.42
CA ILE A 45 -12.85 6.06 -10.48
C ILE A 45 -13.82 7.16 -10.94
N MET A 46 -14.18 8.04 -10.00
CA MET A 46 -15.14 9.12 -10.22
C MET A 46 -14.42 10.43 -10.60
N PHE A 47 -13.23 10.64 -10.05
CA PHE A 47 -12.39 11.79 -10.38
C PHE A 47 -10.92 11.39 -10.38
N GLN A 48 -10.19 11.80 -11.41
CA GLN A 48 -8.78 11.54 -11.59
C GLN A 48 -8.08 12.71 -12.28
N VAL A 49 -6.79 12.88 -11.99
CA VAL A 49 -5.93 13.81 -12.73
C VAL A 49 -5.43 13.10 -13.98
N GLY A 50 -5.82 13.62 -15.14
CA GLY A 50 -5.37 13.14 -16.44
C GLY A 50 -3.88 13.43 -16.64
N MET A 51 -3.09 12.41 -16.93
CA MET A 51 -1.66 12.53 -17.21
C MET A 51 -1.44 12.28 -18.70
N ALA A 52 -1.08 13.34 -19.43
CA ALA A 52 -0.73 13.26 -20.85
C ALA A 52 0.63 13.94 -21.08
N THR A 53 1.62 13.14 -21.43
CA THR A 53 2.99 13.62 -21.58
C THR A 53 3.18 14.31 -22.93
N ALA A 54 3.05 15.64 -22.96
CA ALA A 54 3.56 16.48 -24.04
C ALA A 54 4.99 16.96 -23.75
N THR A 55 5.32 17.18 -22.47
CA THR A 55 6.65 17.56 -21.98
C THR A 55 6.96 16.85 -20.67
N SER A 56 8.22 16.89 -20.24
CA SER A 56 8.64 16.38 -18.92
C SER A 56 7.94 17.06 -17.73
N ALA A 57 7.33 18.23 -17.94
CA ALA A 57 6.59 18.98 -16.92
C ALA A 57 5.10 18.62 -16.87
N SER A 58 4.54 18.04 -17.93
CA SER A 58 3.13 17.61 -18.00
C SER A 58 2.93 16.11 -17.78
N GLY A 59 4.02 15.33 -17.80
CA GLY A 59 3.99 13.89 -17.60
C GLY A 59 4.17 13.46 -16.15
N SER A 60 3.56 12.33 -15.79
CA SER A 60 3.75 11.67 -14.50
C SER A 60 4.82 10.60 -14.56
N LYS A 61 5.59 10.41 -13.47
CA LYS A 61 6.55 9.31 -13.32
C LYS A 61 5.95 8.08 -12.60
N LEU A 62 4.63 7.97 -12.56
CA LEU A 62 3.93 6.76 -12.13
C LEU A 62 4.35 5.57 -13.01
N GLY A 63 4.54 4.41 -12.38
CA GLY A 63 5.12 3.22 -13.01
C GLY A 63 6.61 3.31 -13.37
N TYR A 64 7.26 4.48 -13.26
CA TYR A 64 8.71 4.57 -13.21
C TYR A 64 9.22 4.57 -11.76
N TYR A 65 8.70 5.45 -10.90
CA TYR A 65 9.06 5.47 -9.46
C TYR A 65 8.27 4.44 -8.64
N ASN A 66 7.00 4.25 -8.96
CA ASN A 66 6.13 3.21 -8.39
C ASN A 66 6.25 1.92 -9.21
N GLY A 67 5.71 0.81 -8.70
CA GLY A 67 5.76 -0.48 -9.39
C GLY A 67 7.02 -1.30 -9.08
N PRO A 68 7.07 -2.56 -9.54
CA PRO A 68 8.22 -3.43 -9.36
C PRO A 68 9.45 -2.83 -10.05
N ARG A 69 10.63 -3.01 -9.45
CA ARG A 69 11.90 -2.55 -10.05
C ARG A 69 12.27 -3.39 -11.27
N LEU A 70 12.28 -2.77 -12.45
CA LEU A 70 12.67 -3.38 -13.72
C LEU A 70 14.08 -2.90 -14.10
N GLN A 71 15.07 -3.74 -13.84
CA GLN A 71 16.48 -3.36 -13.97
C GLN A 71 16.95 -3.38 -15.42
N ASN A 72 17.77 -2.38 -15.79
CA ASN A 72 18.58 -2.36 -17.02
C ASN A 72 17.81 -2.62 -18.32
N MET A 73 16.68 -1.95 -18.51
CA MET A 73 15.96 -1.96 -19.78
C MET A 73 15.48 -3.36 -20.18
N SER A 74 14.39 -3.85 -19.57
CA SER A 74 13.67 -4.98 -20.16
C SER A 74 13.44 -4.70 -21.64
N SER A 75 13.77 -5.66 -22.50
CA SER A 75 13.60 -5.54 -23.95
C SER A 75 12.14 -5.35 -24.36
N VAL A 76 11.20 -5.64 -23.45
CA VAL A 76 9.75 -5.53 -23.65
C VAL A 76 9.16 -4.39 -22.81
N TYR A 77 9.60 -4.24 -21.56
CA TYR A 77 8.96 -3.35 -20.60
C TYR A 77 9.85 -2.20 -20.14
N GLY A 78 11.02 -1.96 -20.74
CA GLY A 78 11.89 -0.84 -20.36
C GLY A 78 12.37 -0.92 -18.90
N SER A 79 12.60 0.24 -18.26
CA SER A 79 13.12 0.31 -16.89
C SER A 79 12.22 1.08 -15.93
N SER A 80 12.25 0.68 -14.66
CA SER A 80 11.64 1.40 -13.53
C SER A 80 12.58 1.35 -12.31
N GLN A 81 12.42 2.30 -11.39
CA GLN A 81 13.21 2.38 -10.16
C GLN A 81 12.66 1.54 -9.03
N GLY A 82 11.32 1.41 -8.92
CA GLY A 82 10.67 0.76 -7.78
C GLY A 82 11.08 1.40 -6.44
N ALA A 83 11.01 2.72 -6.36
CA ALA A 83 11.49 3.48 -5.20
C ALA A 83 10.42 3.64 -4.11
N VAL A 84 9.14 3.40 -4.44
CA VAL A 84 8.05 3.45 -3.46
C VAL A 84 7.93 2.07 -2.82
N THR A 85 8.57 1.90 -1.67
CA THR A 85 8.49 0.70 -0.83
C THR A 85 7.47 0.87 0.29
N LEU A 86 7.04 -0.24 0.88
CA LEU A 86 6.15 -0.26 2.04
C LEU A 86 6.91 -0.47 3.35
N ALA A 87 6.30 -0.04 4.46
CA ALA A 87 6.71 -0.52 5.76
C ALA A 87 6.43 -2.04 5.86
N PRO A 88 7.41 -2.90 6.20
CA PRO A 88 7.25 -4.36 6.17
C PRO A 88 6.02 -4.93 6.89
N PRO A 89 5.58 -4.39 8.06
CA PRO A 89 4.35 -4.84 8.71
C PRO A 89 3.09 -4.72 7.84
N TYR A 90 3.07 -3.81 6.85
CA TYR A 90 1.89 -3.61 6.01
C TYR A 90 1.54 -4.83 5.18
N PHE A 91 2.53 -5.57 4.68
CA PHE A 91 2.30 -6.82 3.95
C PHE A 91 1.47 -7.82 4.76
N TYR A 92 1.68 -7.83 6.09
CA TYR A 92 1.01 -8.72 7.03
C TYR A 92 -0.16 -8.09 7.76
N ALA A 93 -0.54 -6.86 7.42
CA ALA A 93 -1.82 -6.28 7.84
C ALA A 93 -3.00 -6.93 7.09
N PHE A 94 -2.72 -7.46 5.89
CA PHE A 94 -3.68 -8.21 5.10
C PHE A 94 -3.83 -9.64 5.61
N ASP A 95 -5.08 -10.13 5.64
CA ASP A 95 -5.33 -11.56 5.75
C ASP A 95 -4.67 -12.32 4.59
N SER A 96 -4.29 -13.57 4.82
CA SER A 96 -3.63 -14.40 3.80
C SER A 96 -4.44 -14.56 2.50
N THR A 97 -5.77 -14.43 2.59
CA THR A 97 -6.73 -14.56 1.49
C THR A 97 -7.26 -13.24 0.95
N ASP A 98 -6.85 -12.09 1.52
CA ASP A 98 -7.24 -10.77 1.01
C ASP A 98 -6.57 -10.49 -0.34
N VAL A 99 -7.36 -10.44 -1.40
CA VAL A 99 -6.83 -10.31 -2.78
C VAL A 99 -6.18 -8.96 -3.05
N ARG A 100 -6.41 -7.95 -2.20
CA ARG A 100 -5.82 -6.62 -2.36
C ARG A 100 -4.32 -6.63 -2.10
N ARG A 101 -3.81 -7.56 -1.28
CA ARG A 101 -2.39 -7.62 -0.93
C ARG A 101 -1.52 -7.73 -2.18
N ASP A 102 -1.81 -8.69 -3.05
CA ASP A 102 -0.96 -9.01 -4.21
C ASP A 102 -1.16 -8.02 -5.37
N VAL A 103 -2.23 -7.21 -5.32
CA VAL A 103 -2.42 -6.05 -6.22
C VAL A 103 -1.65 -4.85 -5.68
N THR A 104 -1.77 -4.55 -4.38
CA THR A 104 -1.18 -3.39 -3.70
C THR A 104 0.32 -3.51 -3.53
N ILE A 105 0.86 -4.73 -3.42
CA ILE A 105 2.27 -4.98 -3.11
C ILE A 105 2.84 -5.97 -4.12
N THR A 106 3.90 -5.56 -4.80
CA THR A 106 4.68 -6.45 -5.66
C THR A 106 5.80 -7.11 -4.86
N THR A 107 5.86 -8.43 -4.93
CA THR A 107 6.92 -9.24 -4.31
C THR A 107 8.00 -9.63 -5.32
N TYR A 108 8.10 -8.93 -6.44
CA TYR A 108 9.07 -9.25 -7.49
C TYR A 108 9.66 -7.98 -8.09
N GLY A 109 10.81 -8.14 -8.73
CA GLY A 109 11.36 -7.22 -9.73
C GLY A 109 11.58 -7.97 -11.04
N MET A 110 12.34 -7.37 -11.95
CA MET A 110 12.90 -8.08 -13.10
C MET A 110 14.38 -7.71 -13.25
N ALA A 111 15.21 -8.73 -13.48
CA ALA A 111 16.63 -8.55 -13.78
C ALA A 111 16.86 -8.23 -15.27
N SER A 112 18.07 -7.77 -15.61
CA SER A 112 18.45 -7.32 -16.96
C SER A 112 18.19 -8.37 -18.04
N THR A 113 17.77 -7.93 -19.24
CA THR A 113 17.55 -8.73 -20.46
C THR A 113 16.45 -9.80 -20.39
N ALA A 114 15.68 -9.88 -19.31
CA ALA A 114 14.67 -10.92 -19.13
C ALA A 114 13.23 -10.37 -19.18
N THR A 115 12.32 -11.17 -19.73
CA THR A 115 10.88 -11.13 -19.47
C THR A 115 10.53 -11.83 -18.15
N ILE A 116 11.53 -12.33 -17.42
CA ILE A 116 11.34 -13.19 -16.26
C ILE A 116 11.46 -12.39 -14.97
N GLN A 117 10.47 -12.55 -14.10
CA GLN A 117 10.45 -11.95 -12.77
C GLN A 117 11.53 -12.54 -11.85
N THR A 118 11.91 -11.78 -10.83
CA THR A 118 12.82 -12.21 -9.77
C THR A 118 12.21 -11.88 -8.41
N GLY A 119 12.26 -12.82 -7.47
CA GLY A 119 11.73 -12.59 -6.11
C GLY A 119 12.57 -11.56 -5.37
N VAL A 120 11.92 -10.64 -4.65
CA VAL A 120 12.61 -9.62 -3.83
C VAL A 120 12.42 -9.89 -2.34
N THR A 121 13.25 -9.30 -1.49
CA THR A 121 13.08 -9.37 -0.03
C THR A 121 11.88 -8.54 0.42
N LEU A 122 11.40 -8.75 1.66
CA LEU A 122 10.24 -8.01 2.16
C LEU A 122 10.48 -6.50 2.23
N ILE A 123 11.70 -6.08 2.58
CA ILE A 123 12.08 -4.64 2.63
C ILE A 123 12.26 -4.01 1.24
N ALA A 124 12.32 -4.83 0.19
CA ALA A 124 12.44 -4.41 -1.19
C ALA A 124 11.15 -4.63 -2.00
N ALA A 125 10.07 -5.09 -1.35
CA ALA A 125 8.75 -5.13 -1.95
C ALA A 125 8.26 -3.69 -2.20
N THR A 126 7.62 -3.49 -3.34
CA THR A 126 7.26 -2.15 -3.83
C THR A 126 5.75 -2.02 -4.01
N ASP A 127 5.27 -0.78 -4.11
CA ASP A 127 3.90 -0.47 -4.51
C ASP A 127 3.56 -1.18 -5.82
N GLY A 128 2.44 -1.90 -5.82
CA GLY A 128 1.95 -2.71 -6.94
C GLY A 128 0.80 -2.10 -7.71
N LYS A 129 0.31 -0.90 -7.36
CA LYS A 129 -0.83 -0.29 -8.06
C LYS A 129 -0.45 0.35 -9.41
N TRP A 130 0.82 0.69 -9.59
CA TRP A 130 1.34 1.36 -10.80
C TRP A 130 2.44 0.52 -11.43
N ARG A 131 2.07 -0.47 -12.23
CA ARG A 131 2.96 -1.47 -12.81
C ARG A 131 3.26 -1.18 -14.27
N ARG A 132 4.53 -0.95 -14.57
CA ARG A 132 5.00 -0.82 -15.95
C ARG A 132 4.82 -2.10 -16.77
N ASP A 133 4.90 -3.25 -16.12
CA ASP A 133 4.70 -4.57 -16.75
C ASP A 133 3.23 -4.91 -17.02
N TRP A 134 2.29 -4.05 -16.63
CA TRP A 134 0.88 -4.10 -17.05
C TRP A 134 0.55 -3.12 -18.18
N HIS A 135 1.52 -2.32 -18.63
CA HIS A 135 1.27 -1.32 -19.67
C HIS A 135 0.89 -1.97 -21.00
N ILE A 136 -0.18 -1.48 -21.62
CA ILE A 136 -0.60 -1.88 -22.97
C ILE A 136 -0.69 -0.64 -23.88
N PRO A 137 0.01 -0.63 -25.03
CA PRO A 137 1.05 -1.59 -25.45
C PRO A 137 2.28 -1.54 -24.52
N PRO A 138 3.12 -2.59 -24.45
CA PRO A 138 4.33 -2.56 -23.62
C PRO A 138 5.27 -1.39 -23.99
N VAL A 139 5.87 -0.74 -22.99
CA VAL A 139 6.76 0.41 -23.19
C VAL A 139 8.22 0.02 -23.00
N THR A 140 8.96 -0.11 -24.10
CA THR A 140 10.40 -0.40 -24.11
C THR A 140 11.24 0.84 -23.82
N GLY A 141 12.53 0.65 -23.53
CA GLY A 141 13.49 1.77 -23.48
C GLY A 141 13.36 2.67 -22.25
N THR A 142 14.06 3.80 -22.30
CA THR A 142 14.35 4.71 -21.16
C THR A 142 13.21 5.69 -20.84
N VAL A 143 12.03 5.48 -21.42
CA VAL A 143 10.88 6.36 -21.23
C VAL A 143 10.44 6.31 -19.77
N ASN A 144 10.39 7.45 -19.09
CA ASN A 144 10.06 7.55 -17.67
C ASN A 144 8.61 8.01 -17.40
N TYR A 145 7.83 8.22 -18.46
CA TYR A 145 6.46 8.72 -18.42
C TYR A 145 5.53 7.72 -19.09
N LEU A 146 4.51 7.26 -18.36
CA LEU A 146 3.64 6.16 -18.78
C LEU A 146 2.17 6.59 -18.93
N ASP A 147 1.88 7.89 -18.80
CA ASP A 147 0.53 8.45 -18.96
C ASP A 147 -0.54 7.82 -18.05
N TYR A 148 -0.11 7.23 -16.93
CA TYR A 148 -1.02 6.73 -15.89
C TYR A 148 -1.69 7.90 -15.18
N ASN A 149 -3.02 7.92 -15.23
CA ASN A 149 -3.83 8.87 -14.47
C ASN A 149 -3.72 8.62 -12.96
N TRP A 150 -3.89 9.67 -12.16
CA TRP A 150 -3.92 9.55 -10.71
C TRP A 150 -5.35 9.68 -10.18
N PRO A 151 -5.96 8.61 -9.63
CA PRO A 151 -7.27 8.68 -9.01
C PRO A 151 -7.24 9.59 -7.79
N ILE A 152 -8.24 10.48 -7.70
CA ILE A 152 -8.45 11.37 -6.55
C ILE A 152 -9.66 10.90 -5.75
N ILE A 153 -10.76 10.55 -6.42
CA ILE A 153 -11.97 10.02 -5.77
C ILE A 153 -12.35 8.72 -6.47
N ARG A 154 -12.53 7.68 -5.66
CA ARG A 154 -13.07 6.39 -6.09
C ARG A 154 -14.26 6.01 -5.23
N PHE A 155 -15.15 5.18 -5.78
CA PHE A 155 -16.40 4.81 -5.11
C PHE A 155 -16.17 4.08 -3.77
N SER A 156 -15.07 3.33 -3.62
CA SER A 156 -14.72 2.75 -2.32
C SER A 156 -14.38 3.80 -1.25
N ASP A 157 -13.84 4.96 -1.63
CA ASP A 157 -13.63 6.09 -0.70
C ASP A 157 -14.96 6.73 -0.29
N VAL A 158 -15.91 6.88 -1.23
CA VAL A 158 -17.27 7.35 -0.93
C VAL A 158 -17.97 6.44 0.07
N LEU A 159 -17.91 5.11 -0.13
CA LEU A 159 -18.49 4.15 0.81
C LEU A 159 -17.85 4.22 2.20
N LEU A 160 -16.52 4.32 2.27
CA LEU A 160 -15.83 4.38 3.56
C LEU A 160 -15.99 5.75 4.25
N MET A 161 -16.17 6.85 3.50
CA MET A 161 -16.57 8.15 4.06
C MET A 161 -18.02 8.14 4.55
N LEU A 162 -18.94 7.47 3.85
CA LEU A 162 -20.31 7.24 4.34
C LEU A 162 -20.28 6.46 5.65
N ALA A 163 -19.53 5.35 5.70
CA ALA A 163 -19.37 4.56 6.91
C ALA A 163 -18.80 5.37 8.08
N GLU A 164 -17.82 6.22 7.82
CA GLU A 164 -17.25 7.12 8.83
C GLU A 164 -18.26 8.11 9.36
N THR A 165 -18.87 8.87 8.46
CA THR A 165 -19.77 9.98 8.81
C THR A 165 -21.04 9.47 9.51
N GLU A 166 -21.54 8.31 9.10
CA GLU A 166 -22.65 7.60 9.75
C GLU A 166 -22.26 7.16 11.16
N ASN A 167 -21.10 6.53 11.34
CA ASN A 167 -20.61 6.14 12.66
C ASN A 167 -20.40 7.33 13.59
N GLU A 168 -19.93 8.45 13.05
CA GLU A 168 -19.70 9.66 13.83
C GLU A 168 -21.01 10.28 14.33
N LEU A 169 -22.03 10.32 13.50
CA LEU A 169 -23.31 10.97 13.83
C LEU A 169 -24.26 10.05 14.61
N ASN A 170 -24.33 8.78 14.23
CA ASN A 170 -25.40 7.87 14.66
C ASN A 170 -24.86 6.58 15.32
N GLY A 171 -23.54 6.38 15.37
CA GLY A 171 -22.94 5.09 15.73
C GLY A 171 -22.98 4.08 14.58
N PRO A 172 -22.61 2.80 14.82
CA PRO A 172 -22.40 1.82 13.76
C PRO A 172 -23.73 1.27 13.21
N THR A 173 -24.52 2.12 12.56
CA THR A 173 -25.80 1.73 11.97
C THR A 173 -25.60 0.70 10.85
N GLN A 174 -26.71 0.08 10.42
CA GLN A 174 -26.66 -0.89 9.33
C GLN A 174 -26.06 -0.27 8.05
N VAL A 175 -26.35 1.00 7.76
CA VAL A 175 -25.78 1.73 6.62
C VAL A 175 -24.24 1.80 6.72
N ALA A 176 -23.70 2.11 7.90
CA ALA A 176 -22.26 2.16 8.11
C ALA A 176 -21.62 0.79 7.91
N GLN A 177 -22.21 -0.24 8.53
CA GLN A 177 -21.72 -1.61 8.44
C GLN A 177 -21.83 -2.17 7.02
N ASP A 178 -22.88 -1.82 6.29
CA ASP A 178 -23.09 -2.22 4.90
C ASP A 178 -22.03 -1.63 3.99
N ALA A 179 -21.78 -0.31 4.09
CA ALA A 179 -20.77 0.35 3.28
C ALA A 179 -19.35 -0.17 3.54
N LEU A 180 -18.97 -0.38 4.81
CA LEU A 180 -17.66 -0.96 5.16
C LEU A 180 -17.52 -2.39 4.62
N LEU A 181 -18.52 -3.24 4.89
CA LEU A 181 -18.46 -4.64 4.49
C LEU A 181 -18.65 -4.84 2.98
N GLU A 182 -19.21 -3.88 2.24
CA GLU A 182 -19.26 -3.91 0.78
C GLU A 182 -17.84 -3.83 0.19
N VAL A 183 -17.06 -2.83 0.62
CA VAL A 183 -15.66 -2.67 0.20
C VAL A 183 -14.83 -3.87 0.63
N ARG A 184 -15.00 -4.33 1.88
CA ARG A 184 -14.27 -5.49 2.39
C ARG A 184 -14.66 -6.78 1.67
N ALA A 185 -15.94 -7.02 1.37
CA ALA A 185 -16.40 -8.22 0.67
C ALA A 185 -15.73 -8.38 -0.70
N ARG A 186 -15.53 -7.27 -1.42
CA ARG A 186 -14.81 -7.27 -2.71
C ARG A 186 -13.36 -7.78 -2.57
N ALA A 187 -12.72 -7.58 -1.42
CA ALA A 187 -11.39 -8.13 -1.11
C ALA A 187 -11.39 -9.66 -0.88
N PHE A 188 -12.56 -10.26 -0.67
CA PHE A 188 -12.76 -11.70 -0.46
C PHE A 188 -13.71 -12.30 -1.50
N GLY A 189 -13.60 -11.83 -2.75
CA GLY A 189 -14.36 -12.37 -3.89
C GLY A 189 -15.87 -12.12 -3.82
N GLY A 190 -16.31 -11.06 -3.14
CA GLY A 190 -17.72 -10.73 -2.90
C GLY A 190 -18.35 -11.49 -1.72
N ASN A 191 -17.60 -12.32 -0.99
CA ASN A 191 -18.14 -13.09 0.12
C ASN A 191 -18.19 -12.25 1.41
N ARG A 192 -19.38 -11.71 1.71
CA ARG A 192 -19.64 -10.90 2.90
C ARG A 192 -19.41 -11.65 4.22
N ALA A 193 -19.72 -12.96 4.28
CA ALA A 193 -19.52 -13.76 5.48
C ALA A 193 -18.02 -13.96 5.77
N THR A 194 -17.22 -14.25 4.75
CA THR A 194 -15.75 -14.33 4.87
C THR A 194 -15.15 -12.97 5.25
N ALA A 195 -15.63 -11.87 4.66
CA ALA A 195 -15.19 -10.53 5.00
C ALA A 195 -15.42 -10.19 6.49
N ALA A 196 -16.62 -10.50 7.01
CA ALA A 196 -16.94 -10.31 8.43
C ALA A 196 -16.11 -11.23 9.34
N ALA A 197 -15.98 -12.51 8.99
CA ALA A 197 -15.21 -13.47 9.80
C ALA A 197 -13.72 -13.10 9.90
N THR A 198 -13.10 -12.69 8.80
CA THR A 198 -11.69 -12.26 8.79
C THR A 198 -11.48 -10.93 9.53
N LEU A 199 -12.47 -10.02 9.51
CA LEU A 199 -12.45 -8.79 10.30
C LEU A 199 -12.40 -9.11 11.80
N THR A 200 -13.29 -10.01 12.25
CA THR A 200 -13.33 -10.46 13.65
C THR A 200 -12.05 -11.22 14.04
N ALA A 201 -11.53 -12.08 13.16
CA ALA A 201 -10.28 -12.81 13.39
C ALA A 201 -9.07 -11.87 13.52
N ALA A 202 -9.10 -10.71 12.84
CA ALA A 202 -8.11 -9.64 12.98
C ALA A 202 -8.30 -8.78 14.25
N GLY A 203 -9.25 -9.13 15.13
CA GLY A 203 -9.49 -8.44 16.40
C GLY A 203 -10.37 -7.20 16.32
N PHE A 204 -11.04 -6.97 15.18
CA PHE A 204 -11.95 -5.84 15.01
C PHE A 204 -13.41 -6.24 15.32
N SER A 205 -14.23 -5.24 15.65
CA SER A 205 -15.65 -5.42 15.92
C SER A 205 -16.45 -4.25 15.37
N LEU A 206 -17.70 -4.49 14.97
CA LEU A 206 -18.61 -3.47 14.45
C LEU A 206 -19.69 -3.07 15.49
N SER A 207 -19.57 -3.51 16.75
CA SER A 207 -20.65 -3.44 17.74
C SER A 207 -20.79 -2.10 18.48
N SER A 208 -19.77 -1.23 18.44
CA SER A 208 -19.79 0.07 19.12
C SER A 208 -19.10 1.13 18.28
N LYS A 209 -19.40 2.41 18.55
CA LYS A 209 -18.82 3.54 17.80
C LYS A 209 -17.28 3.49 17.75
N ALA A 210 -16.63 3.22 18.88
CA ALA A 210 -15.18 3.15 18.98
C ALA A 210 -14.61 1.90 18.28
N ASN A 211 -15.26 0.73 18.44
CA ASN A 211 -14.81 -0.50 17.78
C ASN A 211 -14.95 -0.38 16.27
N PHE A 212 -16.08 0.18 15.80
CA PHE A 212 -16.32 0.42 14.39
C PHE A 212 -15.32 1.41 13.80
N PHE A 213 -15.00 2.49 14.52
CA PHE A 213 -13.96 3.43 14.10
C PHE A 213 -12.61 2.72 13.92
N ASN A 214 -12.20 1.86 14.86
CA ASN A 214 -10.98 1.06 14.70
C ASN A 214 -11.04 0.13 13.48
N ALA A 215 -12.17 -0.53 13.23
CA ALA A 215 -12.38 -1.37 12.05
C ALA A 215 -12.30 -0.57 10.74
N LEU A 216 -12.94 0.60 10.70
CA LEU A 216 -12.96 1.51 9.58
C LEU A 216 -11.57 2.07 9.26
N THR A 217 -10.85 2.56 10.26
CA THR A 217 -9.49 3.09 10.07
C THR A 217 -8.53 2.00 9.58
N ASN A 218 -8.77 0.73 9.92
CA ASN A 218 -8.06 -0.41 9.36
C ASN A 218 -8.51 -0.73 7.92
N GLU A 219 -9.81 -0.70 7.62
CA GLU A 219 -10.28 -0.96 6.26
C GLU A 219 -9.73 0.06 5.25
N ARG A 220 -9.71 1.35 5.64
CA ARG A 220 -9.07 2.42 4.85
C ARG A 220 -7.56 2.20 4.66
N TYR A 221 -6.89 1.61 5.66
CA TYR A 221 -5.46 1.25 5.58
C TYR A 221 -5.20 0.13 4.56
N LEU A 222 -6.07 -0.88 4.51
CA LEU A 222 -5.94 -2.00 3.57
C LEU A 222 -6.34 -1.59 2.14
N GLU A 223 -7.40 -0.80 1.99
CA GLU A 223 -7.95 -0.38 0.70
C GLU A 223 -7.02 0.61 -0.03
N PHE A 224 -6.51 1.63 0.68
CA PHE A 224 -5.87 2.81 0.06
C PHE A 224 -4.33 2.84 0.11
N GLY A 225 -3.66 1.70 0.29
CA GLY A 225 -2.20 1.64 0.21
C GLY A 225 -1.68 2.16 -1.12
N GLY A 226 -0.66 3.02 -1.13
CA GLY A 226 -0.08 3.55 -2.37
C GLY A 226 -0.86 4.69 -3.04
N GLU A 227 -1.97 5.15 -2.46
CA GLU A 227 -2.85 6.18 -3.07
C GLU A 227 -2.76 7.56 -2.39
N GLY A 228 -1.78 7.77 -1.51
CA GLY A 228 -1.56 9.08 -0.89
C GLY A 228 -2.57 9.50 0.18
N ILE A 229 -3.51 8.64 0.58
CA ILE A 229 -4.60 8.98 1.52
C ILE A 229 -4.19 8.81 2.99
N ARG A 230 -3.48 7.72 3.33
CA ARG A 230 -3.27 7.27 4.72
C ARG A 230 -2.67 8.32 5.64
N LYS A 231 -1.72 9.13 5.16
CA LYS A 231 -1.09 10.17 5.98
C LYS A 231 -2.12 11.21 6.43
N TYR A 232 -2.96 11.69 5.53
CA TYR A 232 -3.97 12.71 5.83
C TYR A 232 -5.09 12.17 6.70
N ASP A 233 -5.50 10.92 6.47
CA ASP A 233 -6.42 10.18 7.35
C ASP A 233 -5.90 10.13 8.79
N LEU A 234 -4.64 9.73 8.98
CA LEU A 234 -4.06 9.67 10.31
C LEU A 234 -3.92 11.04 10.97
N ILE A 235 -3.63 12.10 10.21
CA ILE A 235 -3.52 13.46 10.75
C ILE A 235 -4.89 13.96 11.22
N ARG A 236 -5.93 13.85 10.38
CA ARG A 236 -7.28 14.35 10.73
C ARG A 236 -7.93 13.58 11.89
N TRP A 237 -7.50 12.34 12.13
CA TRP A 237 -7.91 11.54 13.29
C TRP A 237 -7.02 11.72 14.52
N ASN A 238 -5.96 12.53 14.45
CA ASN A 238 -4.94 12.64 15.48
C ASN A 238 -4.30 11.28 15.88
N LEU A 239 -3.98 10.47 14.86
CA LEU A 239 -3.39 9.14 14.99
C LEU A 239 -2.02 9.01 14.32
N PHE A 240 -1.49 10.06 13.69
CA PHE A 240 -0.27 9.96 12.88
C PHE A 240 0.94 9.54 13.71
N GLU A 241 1.20 10.22 14.82
CA GLU A 241 2.32 9.92 15.71
C GLU A 241 2.20 8.51 16.31
N SER A 242 1.04 8.18 16.88
CA SER A 242 0.83 6.90 17.55
C SER A 242 0.94 5.73 16.57
N LYS A 243 0.41 5.84 15.36
CA LYS A 243 0.54 4.81 14.33
C LYS A 243 1.94 4.72 13.76
N LEU A 244 2.68 5.82 13.66
CA LEU A 244 4.07 5.76 13.25
C LEU A 244 4.94 5.03 14.29
N ALA A 245 4.74 5.31 15.58
CA ALA A 245 5.40 4.59 16.67
C ALA A 245 5.05 3.10 16.65
N GLU A 246 3.76 2.77 16.48
CA GLU A 246 3.27 1.38 16.38
C GLU A 246 3.96 0.63 15.22
N VAL A 247 4.07 1.24 14.04
CA VAL A 247 4.74 0.63 12.88
C VAL A 247 6.23 0.37 13.17
N LYS A 248 6.93 1.31 13.80
CA LYS A 248 8.35 1.12 14.18
C LYS A 248 8.51 -0.04 15.17
N THR A 249 7.64 -0.15 16.18
CA THR A 249 7.62 -1.29 17.10
C THR A 249 7.33 -2.61 16.36
N ASN A 250 6.39 -2.60 15.43
CA ASN A 250 6.03 -3.79 14.67
C ASN A 250 7.12 -4.24 13.70
N ILE A 251 7.92 -3.33 13.15
CA ILE A 251 9.12 -3.68 12.36
C ILE A 251 10.10 -4.50 13.22
N GLU A 252 10.36 -4.08 14.46
CA GLU A 252 11.26 -4.81 15.37
C GLU A 252 10.69 -6.19 15.75
N LYS A 253 9.40 -6.26 16.12
CA LYS A 253 8.73 -7.55 16.38
C LYS A 253 8.81 -8.49 15.18
N LEU A 254 8.62 -7.98 13.97
CA LEU A 254 8.69 -8.74 12.72
C LEU A 254 10.09 -9.28 12.46
N ALA A 255 11.14 -8.47 12.69
CA ALA A 255 12.53 -8.92 12.58
C ALA A 255 12.84 -10.05 13.56
N LEU A 256 12.34 -9.95 14.79
CA LEU A 256 12.54 -10.94 15.85
C LEU A 256 11.60 -12.15 15.74
N GLY A 257 10.55 -12.10 14.91
CA GLY A 257 9.52 -13.13 14.83
C GLY A 257 8.66 -13.23 16.09
N LEU A 258 8.48 -12.11 16.80
CA LEU A 258 7.62 -12.03 17.99
C LEU A 258 6.15 -11.89 17.58
N PRO A 259 5.19 -12.28 18.45
CA PRO A 259 3.78 -12.13 18.16
C PRO A 259 3.39 -10.70 17.72
N PRO A 260 2.56 -10.55 16.66
CA PRO A 260 1.84 -11.59 15.91
C PRO A 260 2.61 -12.19 14.70
N TYR A 261 3.92 -11.98 14.62
CA TYR A 261 4.74 -12.34 13.44
C TYR A 261 5.50 -13.67 13.57
N GLN A 262 5.16 -14.52 14.55
CA GLN A 262 5.82 -15.81 14.78
C GLN A 262 5.73 -16.77 13.59
N ASN A 263 4.72 -16.61 12.74
CA ASN A 263 4.49 -17.43 11.56
C ASN A 263 5.09 -16.86 10.26
N VAL A 264 5.75 -15.70 10.34
CA VAL A 264 6.35 -15.05 9.18
C VAL A 264 7.66 -15.79 8.82
N PRO A 265 7.85 -16.21 7.55
CA PRO A 265 9.03 -16.96 7.13
C PRO A 265 10.31 -16.12 7.18
N LEU A 266 11.40 -16.72 7.68
CA LEU A 266 12.76 -16.16 7.55
C LEU A 266 13.17 -16.09 6.08
N TYR A 267 12.92 -17.18 5.35
CA TYR A 267 13.28 -17.34 3.95
C TYR A 267 12.07 -17.68 3.09
N GLN A 268 12.04 -17.15 1.88
CA GLN A 268 11.05 -17.51 0.86
C GLN A 268 11.77 -18.12 -0.33
N TYR A 269 11.09 -18.95 -1.12
CA TYR A 269 11.71 -19.64 -2.25
C TYR A 269 10.78 -19.59 -3.46
N TYR A 270 11.35 -19.30 -4.63
CA TYR A 270 10.60 -19.27 -5.89
C TYR A 270 11.25 -20.17 -6.94
N THR A 271 10.44 -20.56 -7.92
CA THR A 271 10.89 -21.19 -9.15
C THR A 271 10.76 -20.20 -10.30
N THR A 272 11.67 -20.34 -11.26
CA THR A 272 11.72 -19.51 -12.46
C THR A 272 11.19 -20.34 -13.64
N PRO A 273 10.32 -19.78 -14.50
CA PRO A 273 9.89 -20.46 -15.72
C PRO A 273 11.08 -20.82 -16.61
N THR A 274 11.07 -22.02 -17.20
CA THR A 274 12.16 -22.55 -18.04
C THR A 274 11.93 -22.34 -19.54
N THR A 275 10.74 -21.88 -19.94
CA THR A 275 10.37 -21.70 -21.35
C THR A 275 10.68 -20.28 -21.80
N ALA A 276 11.36 -20.13 -22.95
CA ALA A 276 11.55 -18.84 -23.58
C ALA A 276 10.19 -18.24 -24.00
N SER A 277 9.95 -16.98 -23.67
CA SER A 277 8.70 -16.27 -23.96
C SER A 277 8.95 -14.77 -24.15
N THR A 278 8.20 -14.17 -25.08
CA THR A 278 8.19 -12.72 -25.34
C THR A 278 7.27 -11.95 -24.39
N ALA A 279 6.46 -12.63 -23.57
CA ALA A 279 5.61 -12.03 -22.54
C ALA A 279 6.19 -12.22 -21.13
N VAL A 280 5.80 -11.39 -20.15
CA VAL A 280 6.20 -11.55 -18.74
C VAL A 280 6.04 -13.00 -18.29
N GLN A 281 7.09 -13.56 -17.72
CA GLN A 281 7.11 -14.87 -17.11
C GLN A 281 7.12 -14.71 -15.60
N PRO A 282 5.98 -14.91 -14.92
CA PRO A 282 5.90 -14.73 -13.49
C PRO A 282 6.67 -15.83 -12.76
N ILE A 283 7.34 -15.45 -11.67
CA ILE A 283 7.88 -16.44 -10.73
C ILE A 283 6.75 -17.15 -10.00
N LYS A 284 7.02 -18.37 -9.55
CA LYS A 284 6.10 -19.07 -8.65
C LYS A 284 6.74 -19.24 -7.28
N TRP A 285 6.21 -18.53 -6.30
CA TRP A 285 6.51 -18.78 -4.89
C TRP A 285 6.07 -20.18 -4.49
N THR A 286 6.95 -20.92 -3.85
CA THR A 286 6.75 -22.35 -3.57
C THR A 286 6.02 -22.63 -2.25
N ARG A 287 5.73 -21.58 -1.48
CA ARG A 287 5.12 -21.66 -0.16
C ARG A 287 4.43 -20.36 0.22
N SER A 288 3.53 -20.47 1.19
CA SER A 288 2.78 -19.34 1.76
C SER A 288 3.70 -18.39 2.51
N PHE A 289 3.45 -17.09 2.37
CA PHE A 289 4.07 -16.03 3.17
C PHE A 289 3.63 -16.03 4.64
N TYR A 290 2.62 -16.83 5.02
CA TYR A 290 2.03 -16.86 6.36
C TYR A 290 2.39 -18.15 7.11
N ARG A 291 3.46 -18.82 6.69
CA ARG A 291 3.98 -20.03 7.33
C ARG A 291 5.49 -19.92 7.53
N PRO A 292 6.04 -20.39 8.65
CA PRO A 292 7.48 -20.42 8.87
C PRO A 292 8.22 -21.12 7.73
N SER A 293 9.40 -20.61 7.39
CA SER A 293 10.32 -21.31 6.51
C SER A 293 10.87 -22.56 7.22
N PRO A 294 11.16 -23.66 6.51
CA PRO A 294 11.91 -24.77 7.07
C PRO A 294 13.24 -24.29 7.63
N THR A 295 13.72 -24.95 8.68
CA THR A 295 14.92 -24.57 9.45
C THR A 295 16.21 -24.59 8.63
N ALA A 296 16.22 -25.17 7.43
CA ALA A 296 17.41 -25.29 6.60
C ALA A 296 17.74 -23.99 5.85
N ASN A 297 18.98 -23.53 6.04
CA ASN A 297 19.59 -22.40 5.33
C ASN A 297 19.73 -22.68 3.80
N ALA A 298 19.69 -23.95 3.39
CA ALA A 298 19.77 -24.37 1.99
C ALA A 298 18.43 -24.25 1.25
N ALA A 299 18.46 -23.75 0.01
CA ALA A 299 17.29 -23.74 -0.85
C ALA A 299 16.90 -25.16 -1.29
N PRO A 300 15.61 -25.52 -1.30
CA PRO A 300 15.16 -26.74 -1.97
C PRO A 300 15.66 -26.79 -3.42
N ALA A 301 15.98 -28.00 -3.91
CA ALA A 301 16.48 -28.20 -5.27
C ALA A 301 15.55 -27.55 -6.32
N GLY A 302 16.13 -26.84 -7.29
CA GLY A 302 15.39 -26.14 -8.34
C GLY A 302 14.73 -24.83 -7.92
N THR A 303 14.97 -24.34 -6.70
CA THR A 303 14.41 -23.06 -6.22
C THR A 303 15.49 -22.02 -5.91
N THR A 304 15.12 -20.75 -5.99
CA THR A 304 15.96 -19.62 -5.57
C THR A 304 15.47 -19.11 -4.22
N ARG A 305 16.39 -18.97 -3.25
CA ARG A 305 16.10 -18.44 -1.91
C ARG A 305 16.09 -16.91 -1.91
N VAL A 306 15.19 -16.35 -1.12
CA VAL A 306 15.10 -14.95 -0.76
C VAL A 306 15.13 -14.82 0.77
N ASN A 307 15.98 -13.95 1.29
CA ASN A 307 15.99 -13.58 2.71
C ASN A 307 14.76 -12.69 2.98
N TRP A 308 13.63 -13.28 3.37
CA TRP A 308 12.34 -12.60 3.40
C TRP A 308 12.23 -11.63 4.58
N ARG A 309 11.80 -12.07 5.78
CA ARG A 309 11.93 -11.22 6.98
C ARG A 309 13.37 -11.15 7.49
N GLN A 310 14.22 -12.11 7.10
CA GLN A 310 15.65 -12.11 7.42
C GLN A 310 16.39 -10.86 6.89
N ALA A 311 15.84 -10.17 5.89
CA ALA A 311 16.39 -8.91 5.41
C ALA A 311 16.14 -7.72 6.36
N ILE A 312 15.23 -7.84 7.33
CA ILE A 312 15.01 -6.82 8.36
C ILE A 312 16.06 -7.01 9.45
N ASP A 313 17.26 -6.49 9.20
CA ASP A 313 18.39 -6.62 10.11
C ASP A 313 18.47 -5.48 11.14
N ALA A 314 19.49 -5.51 11.99
CA ALA A 314 19.72 -4.48 13.00
C ALA A 314 19.90 -3.09 12.37
N GLN A 315 20.55 -2.99 11.21
CA GLN A 315 20.79 -1.71 10.53
C GLN A 315 19.49 -1.12 10.00
N TYR A 316 18.60 -1.95 9.43
CA TYR A 316 17.27 -1.51 8.98
C TYR A 316 16.49 -0.86 10.13
N ILE A 317 16.49 -1.49 11.31
CA ILE A 317 15.76 -1.01 12.50
C ILE A 317 16.47 0.20 13.14
N ALA A 318 17.79 0.26 13.09
CA ALA A 318 18.53 1.45 13.51
C ALA A 318 18.14 2.65 12.64
N ASN A 319 18.06 2.46 11.32
CA ASN A 319 17.74 3.52 10.36
C ASN A 319 16.33 4.11 10.49
N THR A 320 15.41 3.50 11.26
CA THR A 320 14.12 4.14 11.62
C THR A 320 14.24 5.15 12.77
N LYS A 321 15.45 5.37 13.30
CA LYS A 321 15.77 6.28 14.40
C LYS A 321 16.62 7.45 13.90
N PRO A 322 16.72 8.58 14.64
CA PRO A 322 17.53 9.73 14.24
C PRO A 322 19.00 9.37 13.98
N SER A 323 19.65 10.14 13.12
CA SER A 323 21.04 9.91 12.72
C SER A 323 21.96 9.91 13.94
N GLY A 324 22.93 8.98 13.96
CA GLY A 324 23.86 8.83 15.09
C GLY A 324 23.32 8.04 16.28
N THR A 325 22.02 7.66 16.27
CA THR A 325 21.47 6.79 17.32
C THR A 325 22.12 5.42 17.27
N SER A 326 22.77 5.02 18.38
CA SER A 326 23.27 3.65 18.56
C SER A 326 22.10 2.72 18.90
N TYR A 327 22.04 1.56 18.25
CA TYR A 327 20.99 0.57 18.44
C TYR A 327 21.58 -0.84 18.45
N THR A 328 21.18 -1.65 19.43
CA THR A 328 21.48 -3.07 19.49
C THR A 328 20.17 -3.85 19.38
N LEU A 329 20.05 -4.69 18.36
CA LEU A 329 18.89 -5.56 18.20
C LEU A 329 18.88 -6.58 19.35
N PRO A 330 17.76 -6.81 20.05
CA PRO A 330 17.68 -7.84 21.08
C PRO A 330 18.15 -9.21 20.56
N GLY A 331 19.03 -9.86 21.32
CA GLY A 331 19.68 -11.12 20.92
C GLY A 331 20.97 -10.97 20.11
N THR A 332 21.42 -9.73 19.85
CA THR A 332 22.73 -9.43 19.25
C THR A 332 23.63 -8.69 20.25
N THR A 333 24.95 -8.73 20.04
CA THR A 333 25.93 -8.08 20.92
C THR A 333 26.58 -6.84 20.31
N THR A 334 26.52 -6.68 18.99
CA THR A 334 27.17 -5.58 18.27
C THR A 334 26.16 -4.46 18.00
N PRO A 335 26.35 -3.26 18.57
CA PRO A 335 25.53 -2.10 18.22
C PRO A 335 25.81 -1.65 16.79
N VAL A 336 24.80 -1.07 16.15
CA VAL A 336 24.88 -0.37 14.87
C VAL A 336 24.43 1.07 15.02
N THR A 337 24.96 1.95 14.18
CA THR A 337 24.62 3.39 14.21
C THR A 337 23.63 3.71 13.10
N SER A 338 22.54 4.40 13.45
CA SER A 338 21.57 4.87 12.47
C SER A 338 22.17 5.89 11.51
N THR A 339 21.84 5.75 10.22
CA THR A 339 22.07 6.77 9.17
C THR A 339 20.80 7.56 8.83
N ALA A 340 19.70 7.34 9.57
CA ALA A 340 18.40 7.98 9.39
C ALA A 340 17.75 7.86 7.99
N GLN A 341 18.10 6.81 7.24
CA GLN A 341 17.55 6.57 5.90
C GLN A 341 16.24 5.78 5.90
N GLY A 342 15.74 5.38 7.08
CA GLY A 342 14.55 4.56 7.22
C GLY A 342 13.27 5.35 7.46
N LEU A 343 12.19 4.61 7.71
CA LEU A 343 10.84 5.16 7.88
C LEU A 343 10.80 6.26 8.95
N ALA A 344 10.58 7.50 8.49
CA ALA A 344 10.37 8.69 9.33
C ALA A 344 11.40 8.80 10.47
N ALA A 345 12.67 8.56 10.15
CA ALA A 345 13.77 8.56 11.10
C ALA A 345 13.91 9.89 11.85
N GLU A 346 13.74 11.00 11.12
CA GLU A 346 13.88 12.38 11.60
C GLU A 346 12.52 13.06 11.83
N TYR A 347 11.47 12.27 12.04
CA TYR A 347 10.16 12.80 12.39
C TYR A 347 10.17 13.26 13.84
N VAL A 348 9.71 14.50 14.06
CA VAL A 348 9.51 15.08 15.38
C VAL A 348 8.09 15.65 15.37
N PRO A 349 7.22 15.22 16.31
CA PRO A 349 5.85 15.72 16.39
C PRO A 349 5.78 17.25 16.51
N ASN A 350 4.79 17.84 15.87
CA ASN A 350 4.47 19.27 15.95
C ASN A 350 5.59 20.19 15.45
N LYS A 351 6.38 19.73 14.48
CA LYS A 351 7.47 20.51 13.86
C LYS A 351 7.24 20.81 12.38
N GLY A 352 6.04 20.59 11.88
CA GLY A 352 5.59 21.01 10.54
C GLY A 352 6.01 20.11 9.39
N LYS A 353 6.30 18.84 9.68
CA LYS A 353 6.51 17.79 8.66
C LYS A 353 5.24 16.97 8.42
N GLU A 354 4.21 17.22 9.20
CA GLU A 354 2.93 16.51 9.23
C GLU A 354 2.05 16.95 8.05
N LEU A 355 1.85 18.25 7.87
CA LEU A 355 1.05 18.80 6.78
C LEU A 355 1.93 19.17 5.58
N GLN A 356 1.33 19.25 4.38
CA GLN A 356 1.97 19.90 3.24
C GLN A 356 2.31 21.33 3.68
N PRO A 357 3.59 21.72 3.74
CA PRO A 357 3.93 23.07 4.13
C PRO A 357 3.37 24.02 3.07
N ILE A 358 2.59 25.00 3.52
CA ILE A 358 2.27 26.18 2.71
C ILE A 358 3.63 26.73 2.26
N PRO A 359 3.87 26.91 0.95
CA PRO A 359 5.15 27.40 0.46
C PRO A 359 5.54 28.67 1.20
N GLN A 360 6.81 28.79 1.59
CA GLN A 360 7.28 29.93 2.38
C GLN A 360 6.96 31.26 1.69
N ALA A 361 7.05 31.31 0.35
CA ALA A 361 6.66 32.47 -0.43
C ALA A 361 5.19 32.87 -0.25
N THR A 362 4.28 31.90 -0.10
CA THR A 362 2.85 32.14 0.15
C THR A 362 2.61 32.67 1.57
N LEU A 363 3.28 32.11 2.59
CA LEU A 363 3.23 32.64 3.97
C LEU A 363 3.83 34.06 4.06
N SER A 364 4.84 34.36 3.27
CA SER A 364 5.43 35.70 3.18
C SER A 364 4.54 36.70 2.45
N ALA A 365 3.72 36.24 1.49
CA ALA A 365 2.81 37.08 0.73
C ALA A 365 1.50 37.39 1.48
N ASP A 366 1.07 36.49 2.37
CA ASP A 366 -0.10 36.68 3.23
C ASP A 366 0.27 36.50 4.72
N PRO A 367 0.55 37.60 5.45
CA PRO A 367 0.90 37.55 6.86
C PRO A 367 -0.19 37.00 7.79
N ALA A 368 -1.47 37.02 7.35
CA ALA A 368 -2.61 36.47 8.08
C ALA A 368 -2.69 34.94 7.93
N LEU A 369 -2.13 34.40 6.85
CA LEU A 369 -1.99 32.96 6.65
C LEU A 369 -0.94 32.41 7.62
N LYS A 370 -1.37 31.57 8.56
CA LYS A 370 -0.49 30.81 9.44
C LYS A 370 -0.50 29.34 9.03
N GLN A 371 0.67 28.73 8.95
CA GLN A 371 0.76 27.28 8.86
C GLN A 371 0.13 26.71 10.13
N ASN A 372 -1.04 26.09 9.99
CA ASN A 372 -1.56 25.20 11.02
C ASN A 372 -0.72 23.93 10.96
N PHE A 373 -0.11 23.54 12.08
CA PHE A 373 0.72 22.34 12.17
C PHE A 373 -0.09 21.08 12.55
N GLY A 374 -1.39 21.24 12.80
CA GLY A 374 -2.31 20.18 13.21
C GLY A 374 -3.00 20.47 14.55
N TYR A 375 -3.97 19.64 14.89
CA TYR A 375 -4.71 19.59 16.15
C TYR A 375 -3.94 18.84 17.24
#